data_AF-A0A378VZ17-F1
#
_entry.id   AF-A0A378VZ17-F1
#
_cell.length_a   1.000
_cell.length_b   1.000
_cell.length_c   1.000
_cell.angle_alpha   90.00
_cell.angle_beta   90.00
_cell.angle_gamma   90.00
#
_symmetry.space_group_name_H-M   'P 1'
#
loop_
_entity.id
_entity.type
_entity.pdbx_description
1 polymer ?
#
loop_
_entity_poly.entity_id
_entity_poly.type
_entity_poly.pdbx_seq_one_letter_code
_entity_poly.pdbx_strand_id
1 'polypeptide(L)'
;MPQFVRSMVMVKKATAQANGELGAVKPEIAAAIEKACDEVLLNNRCLDQFPSDVYQGGAGTSVNMNTNEVIANLALEALGYEKGRYDIVNPMDHVNASQSTNDAYPTGFRLAVYYSIGELLDKLTVLKNAFAAKAEAFKDVLKMGRTQLQDAVPMTAGQEFQSFQVLLEEEILNLDRTRQLLLEVNLGATAIGTGVNTPKGYAELVVKNSPKSAACLAN
;
A
#
# COMPACT_ATOMS: atom_id res chain seq x y z
N MET A 1 -0.86 -11.69 -4.30
CA MET A 1 0.40 -11.06 -3.84
C MET A 1 0.15 -10.35 -2.52
N PRO A 2 1.00 -10.53 -1.49
CA PRO A 2 0.91 -9.79 -0.24
C PRO A 2 0.95 -8.27 -0.47
N GLN A 3 0.11 -7.52 0.24
CA GLN A 3 -0.01 -6.06 0.06
C GLN A 3 1.32 -5.33 0.28
N PHE A 4 2.15 -5.82 1.20
CA PHE A 4 3.42 -5.15 1.49
C PHE A 4 4.42 -5.24 0.32
N VAL A 5 4.59 -6.42 -0.27
CA VAL A 5 5.40 -6.59 -1.48
C VAL A 5 4.84 -5.74 -2.62
N ARG A 6 3.51 -5.79 -2.83
CA ARG A 6 2.83 -4.96 -3.85
C ARG A 6 3.18 -3.48 -3.68
N SER A 7 3.07 -2.96 -2.47
CA SER A 7 3.31 -1.54 -2.19
C SER A 7 4.78 -1.14 -2.27
N MET A 8 5.71 -1.99 -1.87
CA MET A 8 7.15 -1.73 -2.09
C MET A 8 7.48 -1.64 -3.58
N VAL A 9 6.90 -2.52 -4.41
CA VAL A 9 7.08 -2.46 -5.86
C VAL A 9 6.43 -1.22 -6.48
N MET A 10 5.25 -0.79 -5.99
CA MET A 10 4.63 0.47 -6.41
C MET A 10 5.54 1.68 -6.14
N VAL A 11 6.24 1.71 -5.00
CA VAL A 11 7.22 2.76 -4.67
C VAL A 11 8.36 2.74 -5.69
N LYS A 12 8.93 1.57 -6.00
CA LYS A 12 10.00 1.46 -7.00
C LYS A 12 9.56 1.91 -8.40
N LYS A 13 8.33 1.60 -8.79
CA LYS A 13 7.76 2.06 -10.05
C LYS A 13 7.69 3.59 -10.10
N ALA A 14 7.09 4.22 -9.09
CA ALA A 14 6.93 5.67 -9.03
C ALA A 14 8.29 6.39 -9.03
N THR A 15 9.27 5.87 -8.28
CA THR A 15 10.62 6.42 -8.27
C THR A 15 11.33 6.26 -9.62
N ALA A 16 11.22 5.11 -10.28
CA ALA A 16 11.83 4.91 -11.59
C ALA A 16 11.28 5.91 -12.62
N GLN A 17 9.97 6.13 -12.63
CA GLN A 17 9.33 7.13 -13.49
C GLN A 17 9.85 8.54 -13.19
N ALA A 18 9.84 8.97 -11.92
CA ALA A 18 10.31 10.29 -11.53
C ALA A 18 11.80 10.51 -11.85
N ASN A 19 12.66 9.51 -11.60
CA ASN A 19 14.09 9.60 -11.90
C ASN A 19 14.39 9.59 -13.40
N GLY A 20 13.60 8.85 -14.19
CA GLY A 20 13.70 8.87 -15.65
C GLY A 20 13.34 10.24 -16.22
N GLU A 21 12.27 10.85 -15.72
CA GLU A 21 11.84 12.21 -16.11
C GLU A 21 12.85 13.29 -15.71
N LEU A 22 13.44 13.19 -14.52
CA LEU A 22 14.42 14.16 -14.01
C LEU A 22 15.86 13.89 -14.49
N GLY A 23 16.08 12.83 -15.27
CA GLY A 23 17.39 12.45 -15.81
C GLY A 23 18.38 11.92 -14.76
N ALA A 24 17.93 11.58 -13.56
CA ALA A 24 18.76 10.97 -12.52
C ALA A 24 19.11 9.51 -12.84
N VAL A 25 18.25 8.82 -13.59
CA VAL A 25 18.50 7.50 -14.16
C VAL A 25 18.28 7.57 -15.66
N LYS A 26 19.12 6.90 -16.45
CA LYS A 26 18.98 6.86 -17.91
C LYS A 26 17.56 6.41 -18.30
N PRO A 27 16.89 7.06 -19.26
CA PRO A 27 15.51 6.73 -19.62
C PRO A 27 15.27 5.25 -19.97
N GLU A 28 16.23 4.63 -20.66
CA GLU A 28 16.17 3.20 -21.02
C GLU A 28 16.16 2.26 -19.78
N ILE A 29 16.93 2.60 -18.76
CA ILE A 29 17.02 1.84 -17.50
C ILE A 29 15.77 2.09 -16.66
N ALA A 30 15.32 3.34 -16.56
CA ALA A 30 14.08 3.71 -15.88
C ALA A 30 12.87 2.95 -16.47
N ALA A 31 12.76 2.91 -17.80
CA ALA A 31 11.70 2.17 -18.49
C ALA A 31 11.78 0.65 -18.26
N ALA A 32 12.99 0.08 -18.22
CA ALA A 32 13.18 -1.34 -17.90
C ALA A 32 12.76 -1.66 -16.46
N ILE A 33 13.06 -0.79 -15.50
CA ILE A 33 12.64 -0.91 -14.08
C ILE A 33 11.12 -0.80 -13.98
N GLU A 34 10.50 0.15 -14.68
CA GLU A 34 9.04 0.31 -14.71
C GLU A 34 8.36 -0.97 -15.22
N LYS A 35 8.84 -1.51 -16.35
CA LYS A 35 8.35 -2.77 -16.92
C LYS A 35 8.54 -3.95 -15.96
N ALA A 36 9.69 -4.03 -15.28
CA ALA A 36 9.95 -5.04 -14.26
C ALA A 36 8.97 -4.95 -13.08
N CYS A 37 8.62 -3.73 -12.64
CA CYS A 37 7.60 -3.52 -11.63
C CYS A 37 6.23 -4.01 -12.11
N ASP A 38 5.87 -3.77 -13.37
CA ASP A 38 4.60 -4.24 -13.94
C ASP A 38 4.51 -5.77 -14.04
N GLU A 39 5.62 -6.45 -14.33
CA GLU A 39 5.65 -7.92 -14.27
C GLU A 39 5.28 -8.46 -12.87
N VAL A 40 5.73 -7.79 -11.80
CA VAL A 40 5.36 -8.19 -10.43
C VAL A 40 3.92 -7.77 -10.10
N LEU A 41 3.54 -6.53 -10.45
CA LEU A 41 2.25 -5.93 -10.06
C LEU A 41 1.04 -6.50 -10.80
N LEU A 42 1.19 -6.76 -12.10
CA LEU A 42 0.13 -7.17 -13.02
C LEU A 42 0.17 -8.67 -13.28
N ASN A 43 1.37 -9.24 -13.49
CA ASN A 43 1.53 -10.65 -13.86
C ASN A 43 1.86 -11.55 -12.65
N ASN A 44 1.96 -11.01 -11.44
CA ASN A 44 2.31 -11.75 -10.21
C ASN A 44 3.62 -12.55 -10.36
N ARG A 45 4.60 -12.02 -11.08
CA ARG A 45 5.89 -12.67 -11.29
C ARG A 45 6.77 -12.57 -10.02
N CYS A 46 7.57 -13.60 -9.75
CA CYS A 46 8.59 -13.64 -8.68
C CYS A 46 8.05 -13.44 -7.24
N LEU A 47 6.81 -13.85 -6.94
CA LEU A 47 6.26 -13.73 -5.58
C LEU A 47 7.01 -14.56 -4.53
N ASP A 48 7.70 -15.61 -4.95
CA ASP A 48 8.56 -16.47 -4.15
C ASP A 48 9.95 -15.87 -3.86
N GLN A 49 10.29 -14.73 -4.49
CA GLN A 49 11.59 -14.08 -4.38
C GLN A 49 11.65 -12.99 -3.30
N PHE A 50 10.68 -12.99 -2.38
CA PHE A 50 10.63 -12.10 -1.22
C PHE A 50 10.67 -12.90 0.09
N PRO A 51 11.77 -13.62 0.39
CA PRO A 51 11.84 -14.57 1.51
C PRO A 51 12.10 -13.92 2.87
N SER A 52 12.26 -12.60 2.93
CA SER A 52 12.62 -11.89 4.17
C SER A 52 11.55 -12.07 5.25
N ASP A 53 11.98 -12.44 6.47
CA ASP A 53 11.10 -12.53 7.63
C ASP A 53 10.61 -11.14 8.09
N VAL A 54 9.44 -11.11 8.71
CA VAL A 54 8.88 -9.91 9.36
C VAL A 54 9.72 -9.49 10.56
N TYR A 55 10.35 -10.43 11.26
CA TYR A 55 11.27 -10.20 12.36
C TYR A 55 12.71 -10.04 11.85
N GLN A 56 12.98 -8.89 11.24
CA GLN A 56 14.31 -8.51 10.76
C GLN A 56 14.91 -7.36 11.58
N GLY A 57 16.24 -7.39 11.74
CA GLY A 57 17.00 -6.21 12.15
C GLY A 57 17.15 -5.20 11.01
N GLY A 58 17.77 -4.04 11.29
CA GLY A 58 18.16 -3.10 10.22
C GLY A 58 17.05 -2.19 9.68
N ALA A 59 15.97 -2.00 10.45
CA ALA A 59 14.91 -1.01 10.19
C ALA A 59 14.24 -1.12 8.81
N GLY A 60 14.04 -2.34 8.30
CA GLY A 60 13.39 -2.59 7.01
C GLY A 60 14.33 -2.58 5.79
N THR A 61 15.64 -2.42 6.02
CA THR A 61 16.64 -2.36 4.93
C THR A 61 16.66 -3.66 4.12
N SER A 62 16.50 -4.81 4.76
CA SER A 62 16.48 -6.10 4.06
C SER A 62 15.31 -6.18 3.09
N VAL A 63 14.11 -5.71 3.46
CA VAL A 63 12.95 -5.67 2.55
C VAL A 63 13.14 -4.66 1.42
N ASN A 64 13.70 -3.49 1.71
CA ASN A 64 14.00 -2.50 0.68
C ASN A 64 15.00 -3.04 -0.35
N MET A 65 16.11 -3.62 0.11
CA MET A 65 17.14 -4.21 -0.75
C MET A 65 16.66 -5.45 -1.50
N ASN A 66 15.90 -6.32 -0.85
CA ASN A 66 15.29 -7.47 -1.52
C ASN A 66 14.39 -7.02 -2.68
N THR A 67 13.60 -5.96 -2.48
CA THR A 67 12.79 -5.37 -3.56
C THR A 67 13.68 -4.81 -4.67
N ASN A 68 14.74 -4.06 -4.31
CA ASN A 68 15.68 -3.51 -5.28
C ASN A 68 16.32 -4.60 -6.15
N GLU A 69 16.78 -5.69 -5.55
CA GLU A 69 17.48 -6.78 -6.23
C GLU A 69 16.55 -7.59 -7.14
N VAL A 70 15.33 -7.91 -6.69
CA VAL A 70 14.34 -8.61 -7.51
C VAL A 70 14.01 -7.77 -8.75
N ILE A 71 13.72 -6.48 -8.56
CA ILE A 71 13.37 -5.57 -9.65
C ILE A 71 14.56 -5.34 -10.60
N ALA A 72 15.77 -5.16 -10.08
CA ALA A 72 16.98 -5.02 -10.90
C ALA A 72 17.18 -6.23 -11.82
N ASN A 73 17.03 -7.44 -11.29
CA ASN A 73 17.18 -8.67 -12.07
C ASN A 73 16.08 -8.86 -13.12
N LEU A 74 14.84 -8.50 -12.80
CA LEU A 74 13.75 -8.49 -13.79
C LEU A 74 13.96 -7.44 -14.89
N ALA A 75 14.53 -6.28 -14.54
CA ALA A 75 14.87 -5.25 -15.52
C ALA A 75 16.03 -5.69 -16.42
N LEU A 76 17.03 -6.40 -15.89
CA LEU A 76 18.11 -7.01 -16.69
C LEU A 76 17.55 -7.99 -17.72
N GLU A 77 16.65 -8.89 -17.31
CA GLU A 77 15.99 -9.81 -18.23
C GLU A 77 15.19 -9.08 -19.31
N ALA A 78 14.48 -8.01 -18.94
CA ALA A 78 13.73 -7.20 -19.89
C ALA A 78 14.63 -6.52 -20.94
N LEU A 79 15.89 -6.26 -20.59
CA LEU A 79 16.94 -5.73 -21.48
C LEU A 79 17.74 -6.81 -22.21
N GLY A 80 17.47 -8.10 -21.96
CA GLY A 80 18.17 -9.23 -22.58
C GLY A 80 19.51 -9.57 -21.94
N TYR A 81 19.78 -9.12 -20.71
CA TYR A 81 20.98 -9.44 -19.94
C TYR A 81 20.71 -10.53 -18.90
N GLU A 82 21.77 -11.25 -18.52
CA GLU A 82 21.72 -12.21 -17.43
C GLU A 82 21.51 -11.53 -16.08
N LYS A 83 20.85 -12.24 -15.15
CA LYS A 83 20.71 -11.82 -13.75
C LYS A 83 22.08 -11.57 -13.12
N GLY A 84 22.18 -10.57 -12.26
CA GLY A 84 23.42 -10.20 -11.56
C GLY A 84 24.37 -9.29 -12.34
N ARG A 85 24.05 -8.91 -13.58
CA ARG A 85 24.77 -7.89 -14.37
C ARG A 85 24.51 -6.47 -13.86
N TYR A 86 24.84 -6.23 -12.60
CA TYR A 86 24.62 -4.97 -11.90
C TYR A 86 25.51 -3.81 -12.38
N ASP A 87 26.47 -4.10 -13.26
CA ASP A 87 27.16 -3.09 -14.06
C ASP A 87 26.23 -2.39 -15.07
N ILE A 88 25.08 -2.98 -15.38
CA ILE A 88 24.06 -2.44 -16.30
C ILE A 88 22.86 -1.91 -15.52
N VAL A 89 22.24 -2.75 -14.68
CA VAL A 89 21.13 -2.34 -13.79
C VAL A 89 21.53 -2.58 -12.34
N ASN A 90 22.02 -1.55 -11.67
CA ASN A 90 22.44 -1.64 -10.29
C ASN A 90 21.23 -1.49 -9.32
N PRO A 91 21.03 -2.40 -8.35
CA PRO A 91 19.97 -2.28 -7.36
C PRO A 91 20.03 -0.98 -6.54
N MET A 92 21.23 -0.47 -6.26
CA MET A 92 21.45 0.77 -5.50
C MET A 92 21.39 1.99 -6.42
N ASP A 93 22.23 2.03 -7.45
CA ASP A 93 22.43 3.25 -8.25
C ASP A 93 21.27 3.53 -9.21
N HIS A 94 20.46 2.52 -9.56
CA HIS A 94 19.34 2.67 -10.49
C HIS A 94 17.99 2.42 -9.80
N VAL A 95 17.79 1.26 -9.17
CA VAL A 95 16.47 0.91 -8.58
C VAL A 95 16.21 1.69 -7.28
N ASN A 96 17.26 1.92 -6.48
CA ASN A 96 17.21 2.71 -5.25
C ASN A 96 17.65 4.18 -5.45
N ALA A 97 17.79 4.65 -6.69
CA ALA A 97 18.17 6.02 -6.98
C ALA A 97 17.21 7.01 -6.29
N SER A 98 17.77 8.05 -5.66
CA SER A 98 17.04 9.09 -4.94
C SER A 98 16.14 8.59 -3.79
N GLN A 99 16.45 7.42 -3.22
CA GLN A 99 15.75 6.83 -2.10
C GLN A 99 16.69 6.47 -0.95
N SER A 100 16.12 6.38 0.25
CA SER A 100 16.66 5.64 1.38
C SER A 100 15.70 4.50 1.74
N THR A 101 16.14 3.56 2.57
CA THR A 101 15.17 2.70 3.26
C THR A 101 14.22 3.55 4.12
N ASN A 102 14.73 4.65 4.70
CA ASN A 102 14.02 5.45 5.71
C ASN A 102 12.85 6.28 5.14
N ASP A 103 12.71 6.35 3.82
CA ASP A 103 11.55 6.92 3.15
C ASP A 103 10.82 5.91 2.26
N ALA A 104 11.53 5.03 1.55
CA ALA A 104 10.89 4.01 0.72
C ALA A 104 10.10 2.96 1.53
N TYR A 105 10.69 2.43 2.62
CA TYR A 105 10.05 1.42 3.47
C TYR A 105 8.79 1.94 4.17
N PRO A 106 8.82 3.07 4.91
CA PRO A 106 7.60 3.57 5.55
C PRO A 106 6.54 3.97 4.52
N THR A 107 6.92 4.50 3.35
CA THR A 107 5.96 4.75 2.26
C THR A 107 5.30 3.46 1.79
N GLY A 108 6.08 2.42 1.48
CA GLY A 108 5.54 1.12 1.08
C GLY A 108 4.66 0.49 2.16
N PHE A 109 5.03 0.63 3.43
CA PHE A 109 4.22 0.13 4.55
C PHE A 109 2.88 0.86 4.67
N ARG A 110 2.89 2.19 4.60
CA ARG A 110 1.67 3.01 4.68
C ARG A 110 0.70 2.70 3.54
N LEU A 111 1.22 2.55 2.32
CA LEU A 111 0.43 2.10 1.17
C LEU A 111 -0.14 0.68 1.38
N ALA A 112 0.64 -0.24 1.93
CA ALA A 112 0.18 -1.61 2.18
C ALA A 112 -0.99 -1.65 3.17
N VAL A 113 -0.87 -0.88 4.26
CA VAL A 113 -1.95 -0.75 5.25
C VAL A 113 -3.15 -0.04 4.64
N TYR A 114 -2.94 1.00 3.82
CA TYR A 114 -4.01 1.70 3.11
C TYR A 114 -4.86 0.75 2.26
N TYR A 115 -4.21 -0.10 1.44
CA TYR A 115 -4.92 -1.06 0.60
C TYR A 115 -5.57 -2.18 1.41
N SER A 116 -4.92 -2.63 2.48
CA SER A 116 -5.50 -3.64 3.39
C SER A 116 -6.76 -3.15 4.09
N ILE A 117 -6.80 -1.88 4.52
CA ILE A 117 -8.02 -1.28 5.07
C ILE A 117 -9.09 -1.15 3.98
N GLY A 118 -8.72 -0.87 2.73
CA GLY A 118 -9.66 -0.90 1.60
C GLY A 118 -10.36 -2.25 1.44
N GLU A 119 -9.60 -3.34 1.44
CA GLU A 119 -10.16 -4.70 1.39
C GLU A 119 -11.06 -4.99 2.60
N LEU A 120 -10.67 -4.54 3.80
CA LEU A 120 -11.49 -4.68 5.01
C LEU A 120 -12.83 -3.93 4.87
N LEU A 121 -12.81 -2.70 4.37
CA LEU A 121 -14.01 -1.88 4.16
C LEU A 121 -14.99 -2.52 3.18
N ASP A 122 -14.49 -3.18 2.13
CA ASP A 122 -15.32 -3.95 1.21
C ASP A 122 -16.03 -5.11 1.94
N LYS A 123 -15.32 -5.84 2.82
CA LYS A 123 -15.92 -6.93 3.61
C LYS A 123 -16.90 -6.43 4.66
N LEU A 124 -16.59 -5.33 5.33
CA LEU A 124 -17.49 -4.69 6.29
C LEU A 124 -18.77 -4.21 5.62
N THR A 125 -18.68 -3.70 4.39
CA THR A 125 -19.85 -3.30 3.60
C THR A 125 -20.74 -4.49 3.29
N VAL A 126 -20.18 -5.65 2.92
CA VAL A 126 -20.94 -6.88 2.72
C VAL A 126 -21.65 -7.29 4.02
N LEU A 127 -20.95 -7.27 5.16
CA LEU A 127 -21.53 -7.62 6.45
C LEU A 127 -22.64 -6.65 6.87
N LYS A 128 -22.42 -5.35 6.72
CA LYS A 128 -23.41 -4.28 6.95
C LYS A 128 -24.69 -4.56 6.17
N ASN A 129 -24.57 -4.85 4.87
CA ASN A 129 -25.71 -5.12 4.01
C ASN A 129 -26.44 -6.42 4.39
N ALA A 130 -25.72 -7.44 4.88
CA ALA A 130 -26.33 -8.67 5.39
C ALA A 130 -27.16 -8.39 6.66
N PHE A 131 -26.67 -7.56 7.58
CA PHE A 131 -27.45 -7.11 8.73
C PHE A 131 -28.68 -6.29 8.31
N ALA A 132 -28.55 -5.40 7.33
CA ALA A 132 -29.68 -4.65 6.77
C ALA A 132 -30.77 -5.59 6.22
N ALA A 133 -30.38 -6.60 5.44
CA ALA A 133 -31.32 -7.57 4.88
C ALA A 133 -32.02 -8.39 5.97
N LYS A 134 -31.31 -8.75 7.04
CA LYS A 134 -31.90 -9.45 8.19
C LYS A 134 -32.78 -8.56 9.05
N ALA A 135 -32.46 -7.27 9.18
CA ALA A 135 -33.32 -6.31 9.86
C ALA A 135 -34.71 -6.26 9.19
N GLU A 136 -34.75 -6.17 7.85
CA GLU A 136 -36.02 -6.21 7.10
C GLU A 136 -36.74 -7.55 7.24
N ALA A 137 -36.03 -8.67 7.11
CA ALA A 137 -36.62 -10.00 7.25
C ALA A 137 -37.21 -10.27 8.65
N PHE A 138 -36.73 -9.58 9.67
CA PHE A 138 -37.16 -9.74 11.06
C PHE A 138 -37.98 -8.57 11.60
N LYS A 139 -38.43 -7.65 10.74
CA LYS A 139 -39.13 -6.41 11.15
C LYS A 139 -40.36 -6.65 12.01
N ASP A 140 -41.08 -7.76 11.78
CA ASP A 140 -42.33 -8.11 12.48
C ASP A 140 -42.13 -9.18 13.58
N VAL A 141 -40.90 -9.63 13.83
CA VAL A 141 -40.61 -10.67 14.84
C VAL A 141 -40.45 -10.04 16.22
N LEU A 142 -41.51 -10.06 17.02
CA LEU A 142 -41.49 -9.54 18.39
C LEU A 142 -40.60 -10.39 19.30
N LYS A 143 -39.77 -9.74 20.13
CA LYS A 143 -38.93 -10.35 21.17
C LYS A 143 -38.91 -9.51 22.45
N MET A 144 -38.48 -10.12 23.55
CA MET A 144 -38.18 -9.41 24.79
C MET A 144 -36.80 -8.74 24.69
N GLY A 145 -36.74 -7.42 24.84
CA GLY A 145 -35.48 -6.70 25.00
C GLY A 145 -34.85 -7.03 26.36
N ARG A 146 -33.52 -6.98 26.45
CA ARG A 146 -32.80 -7.19 27.71
C ARG A 146 -31.80 -6.09 28.00
N THR A 147 -31.82 -5.60 29.24
CA THR A 147 -30.80 -4.68 29.77
C THR A 147 -30.18 -5.34 30.99
N GLN A 148 -28.85 -5.31 31.10
CA GLN A 148 -28.11 -6.07 32.13
C GLN A 148 -28.51 -7.57 32.19
N LEU A 149 -28.83 -8.15 31.03
CA LEU A 149 -29.36 -9.52 30.87
C LEU A 149 -30.70 -9.81 31.56
N GLN A 150 -31.38 -8.80 32.11
CA GLN A 150 -32.73 -8.91 32.67
C GLN A 150 -33.78 -8.51 31.64
N ASP A 151 -34.98 -9.06 31.76
CA ASP A 151 -36.11 -8.71 30.89
C ASP A 151 -36.48 -7.23 31.05
N ALA A 152 -36.67 -6.54 29.92
CA ALA A 152 -36.98 -5.12 29.87
C ALA A 152 -38.36 -4.89 29.25
N VAL A 153 -38.40 -4.34 28.03
CA VAL A 153 -39.63 -4.08 27.28
C VAL A 153 -39.58 -4.73 25.90
N PRO A 154 -40.73 -4.99 25.25
CA PRO A 154 -40.77 -5.58 23.92
C PRO A 154 -40.09 -4.72 22.84
N MET A 155 -39.48 -5.38 21.86
CA MET A 155 -38.94 -4.81 20.64
C MET A 155 -39.05 -5.84 19.51
N THR A 156 -38.69 -5.51 18.28
CA THR A 156 -38.57 -6.51 17.20
C THR A 156 -37.13 -6.94 17.01
N ALA A 157 -36.91 -8.18 16.57
CA ALA A 157 -35.58 -8.63 16.17
C ALA A 157 -35.05 -7.80 14.98
N GLY A 158 -35.94 -7.27 14.13
CA GLY A 158 -35.56 -6.32 13.09
C GLY A 158 -34.89 -5.05 13.64
N GLN A 159 -35.44 -4.44 14.70
CA GLN A 159 -34.85 -3.27 15.35
C GLN A 159 -33.45 -3.56 15.93
N GLU A 160 -33.25 -4.74 16.51
CA GLU A 160 -31.95 -5.18 17.04
C GLU A 160 -30.92 -5.35 15.90
N PHE A 161 -31.30 -6.03 14.82
CA PHE A 161 -30.42 -6.22 13.66
C PHE A 161 -30.10 -4.91 12.92
N GLN A 162 -31.05 -3.97 12.88
CA GLN A 162 -30.80 -2.63 12.36
C GLN A 162 -29.72 -1.90 13.17
N SER A 163 -29.71 -2.08 14.49
CA SER A 163 -28.68 -1.47 15.34
C SER A 163 -27.27 -2.01 15.04
N PHE A 164 -27.14 -3.31 14.74
CA PHE A 164 -25.85 -3.88 14.28
C PHE A 164 -25.40 -3.27 12.95
N GLN A 165 -26.33 -3.06 12.02
CA GLN A 165 -26.06 -2.40 10.74
C GLN A 165 -25.57 -0.96 10.92
N VAL A 166 -26.23 -0.18 11.78
CA VAL A 166 -25.87 1.21 12.07
C VAL A 166 -24.47 1.28 12.68
N LEU A 167 -24.15 0.43 13.65
CA LEU A 167 -22.83 0.37 14.26
C LEU A 167 -21.72 0.14 13.21
N LEU A 168 -21.92 -0.80 12.29
CA LEU A 168 -20.93 -1.05 11.23
C LEU A 168 -20.80 0.12 10.24
N GLU A 169 -21.88 0.84 10.00
CA GLU A 169 -21.87 2.02 9.14
C GLU A 169 -21.01 3.15 9.72
N GLU A 170 -21.13 3.41 11.02
CA GLU A 170 -20.32 4.38 11.74
C GLU A 170 -18.83 3.98 11.74
N GLU A 171 -18.52 2.70 11.96
CA GLU A 171 -17.14 2.20 11.96
C GLU A 171 -16.49 2.25 10.56
N ILE A 172 -17.25 2.01 9.50
CA ILE A 172 -16.77 2.18 8.11
C ILE A 172 -16.29 3.61 7.86
N LEU A 173 -17.03 4.62 8.35
CA LEU A 173 -16.64 6.03 8.21
C LEU A 173 -15.35 6.33 9.00
N ASN A 174 -15.22 5.81 10.22
CA ASN A 174 -14.03 5.99 11.05
C ASN A 174 -12.78 5.35 10.45
N LEU A 175 -12.91 4.13 9.94
CA LEU A 175 -11.83 3.41 9.26
C LEU A 175 -11.39 4.11 7.98
N ASP A 176 -12.33 4.57 7.14
CA ASP A 176 -11.97 5.28 5.91
C ASP A 176 -11.25 6.60 6.21
N ARG A 177 -11.75 7.39 7.18
CA ARG A 177 -11.08 8.62 7.63
C ARG A 177 -9.64 8.36 8.08
N THR A 178 -9.42 7.32 8.87
CA THR A 178 -8.08 6.97 9.38
C THR A 178 -7.18 6.45 8.26
N ARG A 179 -7.74 5.69 7.32
CA ARG A 179 -7.06 5.23 6.12
C ARG A 179 -6.56 6.39 5.26
N GLN A 180 -7.31 7.49 5.12
CA GLN A 180 -6.84 8.65 4.35
C GLN A 180 -5.55 9.27 4.92
N LEU A 181 -5.36 9.23 6.24
CA LEU A 181 -4.14 9.75 6.88
C LEU A 181 -2.88 8.98 6.47
N LEU A 182 -3.01 7.78 5.91
CA LEU A 182 -1.88 6.98 5.43
C LEU A 182 -1.33 7.46 4.07
N LEU A 183 -2.05 8.34 3.36
CA LEU A 183 -1.62 8.87 2.06
C LEU A 183 -0.58 9.99 2.17
N GLU A 184 -0.45 10.61 3.34
CA GLU A 184 0.70 11.48 3.63
C GLU A 184 1.95 10.60 3.77
N VAL A 185 2.96 10.79 2.93
CA VAL A 185 4.16 9.94 2.91
C VAL A 185 5.42 10.77 2.86
N ASN A 186 6.54 10.21 3.31
CA ASN A 186 7.82 10.90 3.38
C ASN A 186 8.76 10.57 2.20
N LEU A 187 8.25 10.02 1.09
CA LEU A 187 9.08 9.65 -0.06
C LEU A 187 9.82 10.87 -0.64
N GLY A 188 11.15 10.81 -0.70
CA GLY A 188 12.00 11.96 -1.04
C GLY A 188 12.61 12.65 0.18
N ALA A 189 12.23 12.27 1.41
CA ALA A 189 12.91 12.68 2.64
C ALA A 189 14.36 12.14 2.72
N THR A 190 14.63 11.00 2.07
CA THR A 190 15.89 10.26 2.08
C THR A 190 16.30 9.81 3.48
N ALA A 191 17.60 9.88 3.83
CA ALA A 191 18.14 9.25 5.02
C ALA A 191 17.55 9.82 6.33
N ILE A 192 17.37 11.14 6.42
CA ILE A 192 17.00 11.84 7.67
C ILE A 192 16.01 13.00 7.49
N GLY A 193 15.40 13.16 6.31
CA GLY A 193 14.40 14.22 6.08
C GLY A 193 14.89 15.46 5.31
N THR A 194 16.17 15.54 4.97
CA THR A 194 16.73 16.72 4.28
C THR A 194 16.55 16.69 2.76
N GLY A 195 16.15 15.56 2.19
CA GLY A 195 16.08 15.36 0.73
C GLY A 195 17.45 15.31 0.04
N VAL A 196 18.53 15.09 0.78
CA VAL A 196 19.89 14.97 0.22
C VAL A 196 19.96 13.85 -0.81
N ASN A 197 20.72 14.04 -1.90
CA ASN A 197 20.85 13.10 -3.02
C ASN A 197 19.56 12.88 -3.84
N THR A 198 18.61 13.82 -3.80
CA THR A 198 17.48 13.87 -4.73
C THR A 198 17.66 15.02 -5.73
N PRO A 199 17.27 14.85 -7.01
CA PRO A 199 17.21 15.96 -7.95
C PRO A 199 16.11 16.94 -7.55
N LYS A 200 16.27 18.22 -7.94
CA LYS A 200 15.26 19.25 -7.68
C LYS A 200 13.91 18.83 -8.31
N GLY A 201 12.84 18.91 -7.53
CA GLY A 201 11.48 18.51 -7.96
C GLY A 201 11.17 17.02 -7.80
N TYR A 202 12.09 16.21 -7.29
CA TYR A 202 11.89 14.76 -7.08
C TYR A 202 10.69 14.44 -6.19
N ALA A 203 10.59 15.04 -5.01
CA ALA A 203 9.53 14.75 -4.05
C ALA A 203 8.13 15.03 -4.62
N GLU A 204 7.96 16.17 -5.30
CA GLU A 204 6.73 16.53 -6.01
C GLU A 204 6.36 15.50 -7.07
N LEU A 205 7.34 15.13 -7.90
CA LEU A 205 7.11 14.26 -9.04
C LEU A 205 6.85 12.81 -8.63
N VAL A 206 7.57 12.29 -7.64
CA VAL A 206 7.41 10.90 -7.19
C VAL A 206 6.07 10.68 -6.48
N VAL A 207 5.59 11.67 -5.73
CA VAL A 207 4.24 11.64 -5.12
C VAL A 207 3.16 11.72 -6.21
N LYS A 208 3.35 12.57 -7.23
CA LYS A 208 2.45 12.64 -8.39
C LYS A 208 2.38 11.32 -9.16
N ASN A 209 3.51 10.63 -9.32
CA ASN A 209 3.61 9.36 -10.04
C ASN A 209 3.18 8.14 -9.18
N SER A 210 2.91 8.34 -7.88
CA SER A 210 2.42 7.28 -7.00
C SER A 210 0.94 6.97 -7.26
N PRO A 211 0.49 5.69 -7.18
CA PRO A 211 -0.83 5.23 -7.64
C PRO A 211 -2.06 5.81 -6.93
N LYS A 212 -1.87 6.64 -5.89
CA LYS A 212 -2.91 7.46 -5.26
C LYS A 212 -2.39 8.85 -4.93
N SER A 213 -2.17 9.65 -5.97
CA SER A 213 -1.84 11.07 -5.81
C SER A 213 -3.09 11.86 -5.42
N ALA A 214 -3.35 11.99 -4.12
CA ALA A 214 -3.96 13.19 -3.56
C ALA A 214 -2.86 13.88 -2.74
N ALA A 215 -2.47 15.07 -3.18
CA ALA A 215 -1.30 15.80 -2.73
C ALA A 215 -1.21 15.94 -1.20
N CYS A 216 -0.11 15.44 -0.63
CA CYS A 216 0.41 15.89 0.66
C CYS A 216 1.93 15.85 0.56
N LEU A 217 2.52 16.93 0.05
CA LEU A 217 3.93 17.20 0.24
C LEU A 217 4.09 17.76 1.65
N ALA A 218 4.83 17.05 2.49
CA ALA A 218 5.30 17.58 3.75
C ALA A 218 6.39 18.63 3.47
N ASN A 219 5.96 19.88 3.32
CA ASN A 219 6.56 21.13 3.83
C ASN A 219 5.96 22.33 3.09
#